data_AF-A0A835N2Z9-F1
#
_entry.id   AF-A0A835N2Z9-F1
#
_cell.length_a   1.000
_cell.length_b   1.000
_cell.length_c   1.000
_cell.angle_alpha   90.00
_cell.angle_beta   90.00
_cell.angle_gamma   90.00
#
_symmetry.space_group_name_H-M   'P 1'
#
loop_
_entity.id
_entity.type
_entity.pdbx_description
1 polymer ?
#
loop_
_entity_poly.entity_id
_entity_poly.type
_entity_poly.pdbx_seq_one_letter_code
_entity_poly.pdbx_strand_id
1 'polypeptide(L)'
;MTAHSISLLEGTVTASIGTAYDYNDKPGNEILYFYQSMKLGPGPFTFSDTLNIFTAIGCDTAAEVTNEEFTHGTASLSLCTKYVNMILAQHFNHKNVSDFNPCGFAFLANTHSFHLSDWPLGRMADGKDTSDVAIEGVVKNETCEQAKANTSADACGINTNCTYSENGQGYRCICNEEFEGNPYLEQGCQNIDECNYPERYPCEGKCKNTIGRYKCHCPFGKYGNGEKGCHRLGGIIIISGKYPLHFIKTL
;
A
#
# COMPACT_ATOMS: atom_id res chain seq x y z
N MET A 1 0.08 17.31 11.19
CA MET A 1 -0.06 16.04 10.47
C MET A 1 -0.84 15.09 11.35
N THR A 2 -1.83 14.40 10.80
CA THR A 2 -2.63 13.42 11.53
C THR A 2 -2.60 12.10 10.79
N ALA A 3 -1.99 11.07 11.39
CA ALA A 3 -2.02 9.71 10.86
C ALA A 3 -3.40 9.09 11.11
N HIS A 4 -3.95 8.40 10.11
CA HIS A 4 -5.28 7.79 10.21
C HIS A 4 -5.38 6.39 9.59
N SER A 5 -4.39 5.95 8.79
CA SER A 5 -4.31 4.58 8.29
C SER A 5 -2.89 4.03 8.42
N ILE A 6 -2.76 2.75 8.79
CA ILE A 6 -1.48 2.05 8.93
C ILE A 6 -1.61 0.67 8.28
N SER A 7 -0.80 0.39 7.27
CA SER A 7 -0.67 -0.93 6.65
C SER A 7 0.63 -1.57 7.11
N LEU A 8 0.53 -2.52 8.04
CA LEU A 8 1.71 -3.25 8.54
C LEU A 8 2.33 -4.14 7.47
N LEU A 9 1.50 -4.65 6.56
CA LEU A 9 1.94 -5.51 5.45
C LEU A 9 2.76 -4.72 4.44
N GLU A 10 2.29 -3.53 4.08
CA GLU A 10 2.98 -2.67 3.12
C GLU A 10 4.06 -1.82 3.79
N GLY A 11 4.04 -1.68 5.12
CA GLY A 11 4.94 -0.80 5.86
C GLY A 11 4.63 0.68 5.63
N THR A 12 3.38 1.00 5.30
CA THR A 12 2.93 2.34 4.94
C THR A 12 2.03 2.94 6.02
N VAL A 13 2.14 4.24 6.21
CA VAL A 13 1.26 5.06 7.05
C VAL A 13 0.66 6.14 6.16
N THR A 14 -0.67 6.23 6.13
CA THR A 14 -1.36 7.35 5.51
C THR A 14 -1.62 8.43 6.55
N ALA A 15 -1.18 9.64 6.23
CA ALA A 15 -1.38 10.80 7.08
C ALA A 15 -1.91 11.99 6.27
N SER A 16 -2.72 12.82 6.91
CA SER A 16 -3.22 14.04 6.28
C SER A 16 -2.30 15.21 6.60
N ILE A 17 -1.98 15.99 5.57
CA ILE A 17 -1.16 17.20 5.62
C ILE A 17 -1.96 18.38 5.09
N GLY A 18 -1.75 19.57 5.65
CA GLY A 18 -2.32 20.80 5.11
C GLY A 18 -1.71 21.15 3.75
N THR A 19 -2.53 21.72 2.88
CA THR A 19 -2.13 22.18 1.54
C THR A 19 -1.47 23.56 1.63
N ALA A 20 -0.32 23.73 0.97
CA ALA A 20 0.28 25.05 0.80
C ALA A 20 -0.50 25.83 -0.27
N TYR A 21 -0.67 27.13 -0.08
CA TYR A 21 -1.39 27.97 -1.03
C TYR A 21 -0.86 29.40 -1.04
N ASP A 22 -1.03 30.05 -2.18
CA ASP A 22 -0.92 31.49 -2.34
C ASP A 22 -2.25 32.02 -2.86
N TYR A 23 -2.76 33.09 -2.25
CA TYR A 23 -4.05 33.68 -2.59
C TYR A 23 -3.91 35.18 -2.84
N ASN A 24 -4.49 35.60 -3.96
CA ASN A 24 -4.53 36.97 -4.45
C ASN A 24 -5.95 37.35 -4.84
N ASP A 25 -6.66 38.03 -3.93
CA ASP A 25 -8.03 38.49 -4.20
C ASP A 25 -8.08 39.59 -5.27
N LYS A 26 -7.04 40.43 -5.40
CA LYS A 26 -6.95 41.51 -6.41
C LYS A 26 -5.52 41.81 -6.84
N PRO A 27 -5.29 42.28 -8.09
CA PRO A 27 -4.00 42.77 -8.54
C PRO A 27 -3.48 43.90 -7.64
N GLY A 28 -2.34 43.68 -6.96
CA GLY A 28 -1.69 44.69 -6.12
C GLY A 28 -2.14 44.76 -4.65
N ASN A 29 -2.93 43.79 -4.18
CA ASN A 29 -3.26 43.63 -2.76
C ASN A 29 -2.21 42.75 -2.04
N GLU A 30 -2.25 42.67 -0.70
CA GLU A 30 -1.41 41.73 0.05
C GLU A 30 -1.72 40.27 -0.35
N ILE A 31 -0.67 39.55 -0.73
CA ILE A 31 -0.73 38.11 -1.05
C ILE A 31 -0.83 37.36 0.28
N LEU A 32 -1.92 36.60 0.48
CA LEU A 32 -2.00 35.68 1.61
C LEU A 32 -1.29 34.38 1.22
N TYR A 33 -0.25 34.01 1.96
CA TYR A 33 0.50 32.79 1.71
C TYR A 33 0.48 31.87 2.94
N PHE A 34 0.35 30.57 2.68
CA PHE A 34 0.55 29.54 3.69
C PHE A 34 1.61 28.55 3.18
N TYR A 35 2.75 28.52 3.86
CA TYR A 35 3.78 27.53 3.64
C TYR A 35 3.55 26.32 4.54
N GLN A 36 3.58 25.14 3.94
CA GLN A 36 3.53 23.90 4.69
C GLN A 36 4.95 23.41 4.99
N SER A 37 5.21 23.03 6.25
CA SER A 37 6.40 22.28 6.62
C SER A 37 6.02 20.98 7.29
N MET A 38 6.82 19.95 7.04
CA MET A 38 6.55 18.60 7.53
C MET A 38 7.82 18.04 8.16
N LYS A 39 7.68 17.53 9.39
CA LYS A 39 8.75 16.84 10.09
C LYS A 39 8.32 15.42 10.36
N LEU A 40 9.01 14.46 9.75
CA LEU A 40 8.89 13.06 10.12
C LEU A 40 9.60 12.85 11.47
N GLY A 41 9.06 11.95 12.30
CA GLY A 41 9.63 11.65 13.62
C GLY A 41 11.05 11.05 13.53
N PRO A 42 11.72 10.81 14.67
CA PRO A 42 13.11 10.33 14.73
C PRO A 42 13.34 8.88 14.23
N GLY A 43 12.39 8.30 13.48
CA GLY A 43 12.51 6.97 12.90
C GLY A 43 12.95 7.01 11.44
N PRO A 44 13.29 5.85 10.85
CA PRO A 44 13.65 5.73 9.44
C PRO A 44 12.38 5.80 8.56
N PHE A 45 11.67 6.91 8.65
CA PHE A 45 10.47 7.22 7.87
C PHE A 45 10.84 8.12 6.70
N THR A 46 10.27 7.83 5.54
CA THR A 46 10.41 8.64 4.33
C THR A 46 9.06 8.82 3.66
N PHE A 47 8.89 9.86 2.86
CA PHE A 47 7.76 9.91 1.94
C PHE A 47 7.98 8.88 0.84
N SER A 48 6.95 8.10 0.53
CA SER A 48 6.99 7.17 -0.59
C SER A 48 7.22 7.95 -1.89
N ASP A 49 8.18 7.52 -2.70
CA ASP A 49 8.48 8.10 -4.02
C ASP A 49 7.61 7.51 -5.15
N THR A 50 6.93 6.39 -4.88
CA THR A 50 6.03 5.71 -5.82
C THR A 50 4.55 5.97 -5.53
N LEU A 51 4.17 6.13 -4.27
CA LEU A 51 2.77 6.31 -3.86
C LEU A 51 2.36 7.77 -3.73
N ASN A 52 3.30 8.72 -3.79
CA ASN A 52 3.00 10.13 -3.73
C ASN A 52 3.31 10.86 -5.04
N ILE A 53 2.50 11.85 -5.34
CA ILE A 53 2.74 12.81 -6.42
C ILE A 53 2.75 14.23 -5.86
N PHE A 54 3.75 15.02 -6.25
CA PHE A 54 3.81 16.44 -5.94
C PHE A 54 3.15 17.25 -7.04
N THR A 55 2.13 18.03 -6.69
CA THR A 55 1.31 18.75 -7.66
C THR A 55 1.17 20.21 -7.29
N ALA A 56 1.42 21.09 -8.26
CA ALA A 56 1.00 22.48 -8.24
C ALA A 56 -0.28 22.62 -9.06
N ILE A 57 -1.32 23.21 -8.47
CA ILE A 57 -2.59 23.50 -9.14
C ILE A 57 -2.80 25.00 -9.10
N GLY A 58 -2.94 25.59 -10.27
CA GLY A 58 -3.19 27.02 -10.38
C GLY A 58 -2.72 27.54 -11.72
N CYS A 59 -2.69 28.85 -11.89
CA CYS A 59 -2.18 29.50 -13.09
C CYS A 59 -0.98 30.33 -12.69
N ASP A 60 0.07 30.19 -13.48
CA ASP A 60 1.39 30.74 -13.18
C ASP A 60 1.94 30.22 -11.85
N THR A 61 1.46 29.09 -11.34
CA THR A 61 1.84 28.56 -10.03
C THR A 61 3.11 27.73 -10.14
N ALA A 62 4.16 28.14 -9.43
CA ALA A 62 5.37 27.36 -9.23
C ALA A 62 5.45 26.92 -7.77
N ALA A 63 5.56 25.61 -7.56
CA ALA A 63 5.71 25.02 -6.24
C ALA A 63 6.99 24.20 -6.16
N GLU A 64 7.62 24.21 -5.00
CA GLU A 64 8.82 23.45 -4.71
C GLU A 64 8.63 22.73 -3.36
N VAL A 65 9.11 21.50 -3.29
CA VAL A 65 9.27 20.76 -2.04
C VAL A 65 10.73 20.38 -1.90
N THR A 66 11.33 20.73 -0.77
CA THR A 66 12.74 20.45 -0.47
C THR A 66 12.88 19.83 0.91
N ASN A 67 14.00 19.15 1.14
CA ASN A 67 14.44 18.83 2.49
C ASN A 67 15.11 20.05 3.15
N GLU A 68 15.35 19.96 4.46
CA GLU A 68 15.93 21.05 5.27
C GLU A 68 17.31 21.51 4.76
N GLU A 69 18.10 20.59 4.20
CA GLU A 69 19.44 20.88 3.66
C GLU A 69 19.42 21.37 2.21
N PHE A 70 18.25 21.42 1.56
CA PHE A 70 18.07 21.75 0.13
C PHE A 70 18.91 20.86 -0.80
N THR A 71 19.26 19.65 -0.36
CA THR A 71 20.02 18.66 -1.14
C THR A 71 19.12 17.80 -2.01
N HIS A 72 17.83 17.68 -1.66
CA HIS A 72 16.84 16.92 -2.39
C HIS A 72 15.55 17.73 -2.48
N GLY A 73 14.94 17.73 -3.67
CA GLY A 73 13.68 18.40 -3.89
C GLY A 73 13.09 18.12 -5.26
N THR A 74 11.82 18.48 -5.41
CA THR A 74 11.12 18.46 -6.70
C THR A 74 10.27 19.71 -6.83
N ALA A 75 9.99 20.09 -8.07
CA ALA A 75 9.18 21.26 -8.38
C ALA A 75 8.04 20.87 -9.32
N SER A 76 6.91 21.54 -9.15
CA SER A 76 5.75 21.41 -10.01
C SER A 76 5.37 22.80 -10.51
N LEU A 77 5.06 22.88 -11.81
CA LEU A 77 4.75 24.13 -12.50
C LEU A 77 3.43 23.98 -13.24
N SER A 78 2.52 24.91 -12.99
CA SER A 78 1.24 25.01 -13.70
C SER A 78 1.11 26.35 -14.40
N LEU A 79 1.05 26.33 -15.73
CA LEU A 79 0.95 27.53 -16.58
C LEU A 79 -0.35 27.51 -17.37
N CYS A 80 -1.03 28.67 -17.43
CA CYS A 80 -2.28 28.84 -18.16
C CYS A 80 -2.07 29.70 -19.41
N THR A 81 -1.17 29.26 -20.28
CA THR A 81 -0.85 29.97 -21.53
C THR A 81 -1.49 29.30 -22.74
N LYS A 82 -1.88 30.08 -23.75
CA LYS A 82 -2.43 29.57 -25.02
C LYS A 82 -1.43 28.70 -25.80
N TYR A 83 -0.14 28.93 -25.57
CA TYR A 83 0.96 28.19 -26.18
C TYR A 83 1.77 27.53 -25.07
N VAL A 84 1.89 26.20 -25.11
CA VAL A 84 2.75 25.45 -24.18
C VAL A 84 4.16 25.44 -24.77
N ASN A 85 5.07 26.24 -24.19
CA ASN A 85 6.49 26.19 -24.53
C ASN A 85 7.26 25.72 -23.30
N MET A 86 7.86 24.53 -23.37
CA MET A 86 8.62 23.96 -22.26
C MET A 86 10.06 24.49 -22.33
N ILE A 87 10.34 25.56 -21.58
CA ILE A 87 11.68 26.13 -21.40
C ILE A 87 12.08 25.96 -19.94
N LEU A 88 13.31 25.51 -19.67
CA LEU A 88 13.92 25.56 -18.34
C LEU A 88 14.18 27.04 -17.99
N ALA A 89 13.21 27.70 -17.36
CA ALA A 89 13.31 29.10 -16.91
C ALA A 89 13.45 29.16 -15.39
N GLN A 90 14.38 29.99 -14.90
CA GLN A 90 14.73 30.07 -13.47
C GLN A 90 14.00 31.16 -12.68
N HIS A 91 13.14 31.99 -13.29
CA HIS A 91 12.43 33.07 -12.59
C HIS A 91 11.03 33.26 -13.17
N PHE A 92 10.00 33.08 -12.33
CA PHE A 92 8.62 33.41 -12.69
C PHE A 92 8.16 34.62 -11.87
N ASN A 93 7.84 35.70 -12.58
CA ASN A 93 7.34 36.95 -12.00
C ASN A 93 5.84 37.01 -12.30
N HIS A 94 5.02 36.75 -11.28
CA HIS A 94 3.58 36.60 -11.36
C HIS A 94 2.90 37.96 -11.61
N LYS A 95 2.18 38.13 -12.72
CA LYS A 95 1.26 39.27 -12.90
C LYS A 95 0.24 38.99 -14.02
N ASN A 96 -1.02 38.84 -13.62
CA ASN A 96 -2.27 38.86 -14.41
C ASN A 96 -3.02 37.54 -14.72
N VAL A 97 -3.42 36.79 -13.68
CA VAL A 97 -4.45 35.72 -13.79
C VAL A 97 -5.52 35.74 -12.69
N SER A 98 -5.53 36.76 -11.82
CA SER A 98 -6.39 36.86 -10.63
C SER A 98 -7.89 36.76 -10.91
N ASP A 99 -8.35 37.21 -12.08
CA ASP A 99 -9.77 37.37 -12.39
C ASP A 99 -10.48 36.03 -12.63
N PHE A 100 -9.73 34.96 -12.91
CA PHE A 100 -10.28 33.61 -13.10
C PHE A 100 -9.61 32.55 -12.22
N ASN A 101 -8.42 32.84 -11.70
CA ASN A 101 -7.71 31.95 -10.81
C ASN A 101 -6.99 32.74 -9.69
N PRO A 102 -7.68 33.01 -8.58
CA PRO A 102 -7.13 33.82 -7.51
C PRO A 102 -6.20 33.04 -6.57
N CYS A 103 -6.15 31.70 -6.64
CA CYS A 103 -5.33 30.84 -5.79
C CYS A 103 -4.39 29.93 -6.60
N GLY A 104 -3.15 29.78 -6.14
CA GLY A 104 -2.34 28.61 -6.41
C GLY A 104 -2.31 27.68 -5.20
N PHE A 105 -2.24 26.39 -5.46
CA PHE A 105 -2.17 25.33 -4.46
C PHE A 105 -0.97 24.43 -4.75
N ALA A 106 -0.33 23.97 -3.70
CA ALA A 106 0.77 23.04 -3.78
C ALA A 106 0.64 22.00 -2.68
N PHE A 107 0.71 20.73 -3.06
CA PHE A 107 0.62 19.65 -2.10
C PHE A 107 1.30 18.38 -2.61
N LEU A 108 1.72 17.56 -1.65
CA LEU A 108 2.03 16.15 -1.88
C LEU A 108 0.73 15.37 -1.66
N ALA A 109 0.37 14.49 -2.59
CA ALA A 109 -0.82 13.66 -2.43
C ALA A 109 -0.55 12.20 -2.79
N ASN A 110 -1.21 11.30 -2.06
CA ASN A 110 -1.25 9.88 -2.32
C ASN A 110 -2.02 9.64 -3.62
N THR A 111 -1.42 8.90 -4.55
CA THR A 111 -1.96 8.66 -5.88
C THR A 111 -3.28 7.87 -5.87
N HIS A 112 -3.56 7.12 -4.81
CA HIS A 112 -4.80 6.34 -4.66
C HIS A 112 -6.00 7.16 -4.18
N SER A 113 -5.78 8.23 -3.40
CA SER A 113 -6.86 9.07 -2.87
C SER A 113 -6.95 10.43 -3.58
N PHE A 114 -5.96 10.79 -4.39
CA PHE A 114 -5.94 12.05 -5.11
C PHE A 114 -6.81 12.04 -6.37
N HIS A 115 -7.74 12.98 -6.44
CA HIS A 115 -8.51 13.26 -7.65
C HIS A 115 -8.41 14.72 -8.05
N LEU A 116 -7.91 14.98 -9.26
CA LEU A 116 -7.74 16.34 -9.79
C LEU A 116 -9.08 17.11 -9.89
N SER A 117 -10.20 16.39 -10.06
CA SER A 117 -11.54 16.96 -10.10
C SER A 117 -11.94 17.70 -8.82
N ASP A 118 -11.33 17.38 -7.69
CA ASP A 118 -11.63 18.00 -6.39
C ASP A 118 -10.99 19.40 -6.27
N TRP A 119 -10.13 19.76 -7.24
CA TRP A 119 -9.34 20.98 -7.26
C TRP A 119 -9.61 21.81 -8.54
N PRO A 120 -10.84 22.31 -8.73
CA PRO A 120 -11.17 23.14 -9.89
C PRO A 120 -10.42 24.48 -9.87
N LEU A 121 -10.07 24.99 -11.05
CA LEU A 121 -9.54 26.34 -11.22
C LEU A 121 -10.57 27.37 -10.72
N GLY A 122 -10.16 28.27 -9.83
CA GLY A 122 -11.06 29.21 -9.15
C GLY A 122 -11.48 28.80 -7.75
N ARG A 123 -11.05 27.63 -7.26
CA ARG A 123 -11.21 27.23 -5.85
C ARG A 123 -10.54 28.25 -4.94
N MET A 124 -11.23 28.65 -3.87
CA MET A 124 -10.68 29.51 -2.83
C MET A 124 -10.06 28.66 -1.73
N ALA A 125 -8.93 29.09 -1.19
CA ALA A 125 -8.35 28.48 0.00
C ALA A 125 -9.20 28.79 1.23
N ASP A 126 -9.58 27.75 1.99
CA ASP A 126 -10.37 27.90 3.23
C ASP A 126 -9.55 27.63 4.50
N GLY A 127 -8.25 27.34 4.34
CA GLY A 127 -7.32 27.00 5.42
C GLY A 127 -7.56 25.64 6.08
N LYS A 128 -8.52 24.86 5.58
CA LYS A 128 -8.84 23.49 6.02
C LYS A 128 -8.50 22.44 4.96
N ASP A 129 -8.12 22.88 3.78
CA ASP A 129 -7.64 22.02 2.71
C ASP A 129 -6.47 21.14 3.16
N THR A 130 -6.66 19.83 3.00
CA THR A 130 -5.67 18.80 3.31
C THR A 130 -5.56 17.80 2.18
N SER A 131 -4.37 17.23 2.02
CA SER A 131 -4.12 16.05 1.18
C SER A 131 -3.59 14.91 2.03
N ASP A 132 -3.88 13.68 1.61
CA ASP A 132 -3.29 12.49 2.22
C ASP A 132 -1.95 12.19 1.59
N VAL A 133 -1.00 11.73 2.38
CA VAL A 133 0.34 11.30 1.94
C VAL A 133 0.65 9.92 2.46
N ALA A 134 1.33 9.13 1.64
CA ALA A 134 1.90 7.84 2.01
C ALA A 134 3.31 8.03 2.59
N ILE A 135 3.50 7.64 3.84
CA ILE A 135 4.79 7.61 4.51
C ILE A 135 5.19 6.14 4.60
N GLU A 136 6.40 5.83 4.20
CA GLU A 136 6.97 4.50 4.35
C GLU A 136 7.91 4.46 5.55
N GLY A 137 7.90 3.33 6.24
CA GLY A 137 8.80 3.06 7.34
C GLY A 137 9.56 1.77 7.11
N VAL A 138 10.83 1.78 7.45
CA VAL A 138 11.63 0.55 7.61
C VAL A 138 11.96 0.30 9.07
N VAL A 139 12.45 -0.90 9.38
CA VAL A 139 12.94 -1.18 10.73
C VAL A 139 14.21 -0.38 11.00
N LYS A 140 15.19 -0.52 10.09
CA LYS A 140 16.52 0.11 10.13
C LYS A 140 17.03 0.27 8.70
N ASN A 141 17.95 1.21 8.53
CA ASN A 141 18.66 1.41 7.26
C ASN A 141 19.84 0.42 7.13
N GLU A 142 19.52 -0.88 7.08
CA GLU A 142 20.46 -1.98 6.86
C GLU A 142 19.83 -3.03 5.93
N THR A 143 20.63 -3.94 5.36
CA THR A 143 20.09 -4.98 4.47
C THR A 143 19.44 -6.11 5.25
N CYS A 144 18.55 -6.85 4.58
CA CYS A 144 17.87 -8.01 5.17
C CYS A 144 18.87 -9.10 5.60
N GLU A 145 19.98 -9.28 4.89
CA GLU A 145 21.04 -10.23 5.26
C GLU A 145 21.82 -9.76 6.49
N GLN A 146 22.09 -8.45 6.60
CA GLN A 146 22.73 -7.86 7.76
C GLN A 146 21.87 -8.03 9.01
N ALA A 147 20.56 -7.82 8.89
CA ALA A 147 19.60 -8.02 9.97
C ALA A 147 19.60 -9.49 10.44
N LYS A 148 19.43 -10.44 9.51
CA LYS A 148 19.40 -11.89 9.82
C LYS A 148 20.70 -12.42 10.42
N ALA A 149 21.84 -11.84 10.07
CA ALA A 149 23.13 -12.23 10.64
C ALA A 149 23.26 -11.83 12.12
N ASN A 150 22.42 -10.90 12.59
CA ASN A 150 22.50 -10.28 13.90
C ASN A 150 21.36 -10.75 14.82
N THR A 151 21.46 -12.01 15.28
CA THR A 151 20.42 -12.71 16.09
C THR A 151 20.03 -12.04 17.42
N SER A 152 20.81 -11.07 17.91
CA SER A 152 20.47 -10.27 19.10
C SER A 152 19.72 -8.97 18.79
N ALA A 153 19.48 -8.68 17.50
CA ALA A 153 18.90 -7.43 17.00
C ALA A 153 17.77 -7.63 15.98
N ASP A 154 17.26 -8.86 15.83
CA ASP A 154 16.09 -9.15 14.99
C ASP A 154 14.88 -8.40 15.57
N ALA A 155 14.55 -7.25 14.95
CA ALA A 155 13.34 -6.51 15.28
C ALA A 155 12.06 -7.21 14.76
N CYS A 156 12.22 -8.26 13.96
CA CYS A 156 11.12 -9.07 13.48
C CYS A 156 10.82 -10.19 14.48
N GLY A 157 9.54 -10.46 14.71
CA GLY A 157 9.07 -11.48 15.64
C GLY A 157 9.24 -12.91 15.14
N ILE A 158 8.68 -13.86 15.89
CA ILE A 158 8.71 -15.29 15.55
C ILE A 158 7.88 -15.57 14.26
N ASN A 159 8.31 -16.54 13.46
CA ASN A 159 7.69 -16.93 12.18
C ASN A 159 7.60 -15.77 11.16
N THR A 160 8.62 -14.92 11.15
CA THR A 160 8.73 -13.82 10.20
C THR A 160 9.93 -14.00 9.29
N ASN A 161 9.95 -13.20 8.24
CA ASN A 161 11.06 -13.00 7.34
C ASN A 161 11.26 -11.50 7.12
N CYS A 162 12.41 -11.11 6.58
CA CYS A 162 12.60 -9.75 6.09
C CYS A 162 12.42 -9.68 4.58
N THR A 163 11.96 -8.53 4.12
CA THR A 163 11.93 -8.15 2.71
C THR A 163 12.41 -6.71 2.58
N TYR A 164 12.88 -6.34 1.40
CA TYR A 164 13.33 -5.00 1.11
C TYR A 164 12.15 -4.03 1.01
N SER A 165 12.38 -2.77 1.41
CA SER A 165 11.47 -1.68 1.05
C SER A 165 11.48 -1.47 -0.46
N GLU A 166 10.36 -1.02 -1.02
CA GLU A 166 10.25 -0.76 -2.46
C GLU A 166 11.19 0.36 -2.91
N ASN A 167 11.49 1.31 -2.03
CA ASN A 167 12.45 2.40 -2.28
C ASN A 167 13.92 1.96 -2.11
N GLY A 168 14.17 0.66 -1.85
CA GLY A 168 15.50 0.06 -1.77
C GLY A 168 16.34 0.43 -0.54
N GLN A 169 15.80 1.25 0.37
CA GLN A 169 16.47 1.62 1.62
C GLN A 169 15.90 0.81 2.78
N GLY A 170 16.74 0.05 3.47
CA GLY A 170 16.36 -0.73 4.65
C GLY A 170 15.52 -1.99 4.38
N TYR A 171 14.99 -2.57 5.45
CA TYR A 171 14.15 -3.77 5.40
C TYR A 171 12.87 -3.62 6.25
N ARG A 172 11.85 -4.39 5.88
CA ARG A 172 10.59 -4.55 6.61
C ARG A 172 10.39 -6.03 6.99
N CYS A 173 9.59 -6.27 8.02
CA CYS A 173 9.26 -7.61 8.47
C CYS A 173 7.96 -8.08 7.80
N ILE A 174 7.91 -9.33 7.36
CA ILE A 174 6.73 -9.99 6.80
C ILE A 174 6.52 -11.33 7.50
N CYS A 175 5.28 -11.81 7.55
CA CYS A 175 5.02 -13.17 8.01
C CYS A 175 5.56 -14.18 7.01
N ASN A 176 6.04 -15.32 7.52
CA ASN A 176 6.31 -16.48 6.68
C ASN A 176 5.03 -16.98 6.00
N GLU A 177 5.20 -17.74 4.92
CA GLU A 177 4.07 -18.44 4.30
C GLU A 177 3.32 -19.27 5.35
N GLU A 178 1.99 -19.26 5.29
CA GLU A 178 1.09 -19.97 6.22
C GLU A 178 0.98 -19.35 7.63
N PHE A 179 1.58 -18.17 7.86
CA PHE A 179 1.43 -17.39 9.09
C PHE A 179 0.79 -16.01 8.82
N GLU A 180 0.04 -15.49 9.78
CA GLU A 180 -0.61 -14.18 9.73
C GLU A 180 -0.43 -13.39 11.03
N GLY A 181 -0.74 -12.10 10.98
CA GLY A 181 -0.68 -11.20 12.13
C GLY A 181 0.38 -10.11 11.97
N ASN A 182 0.88 -9.61 13.11
CA ASN A 182 1.82 -8.49 13.13
C ASN A 182 3.26 -8.99 13.29
N PRO A 183 4.11 -8.86 12.25
CA PRO A 183 5.48 -9.37 12.27
C PRO A 183 6.44 -8.56 13.16
N TYR A 184 6.00 -7.43 13.70
CA TYR A 184 6.81 -6.57 14.58
C TYR A 184 6.57 -6.81 16.08
N LEU A 185 5.66 -7.73 16.44
CA LEU A 185 5.45 -8.12 17.83
C LEU A 185 6.44 -9.22 18.24
N GLU A 186 6.76 -9.33 19.53
CA GLU A 186 7.67 -10.38 20.03
C GLU A 186 7.15 -11.78 19.70
N GLN A 187 5.84 -12.03 19.85
CA GLN A 187 5.21 -13.28 19.44
C GLN A 187 5.14 -13.48 17.92
N GLY A 188 5.44 -12.43 17.16
CA GLY A 188 5.43 -12.40 15.70
C GLY A 188 4.13 -12.87 15.07
N CYS A 189 4.27 -13.66 14.01
CA CYS A 189 3.15 -14.16 13.24
C CYS A 189 2.64 -15.51 13.78
N GLN A 190 1.33 -15.65 13.78
CA GLN A 190 0.60 -16.81 14.26
C GLN A 190 0.22 -17.72 13.09
N ASN A 191 0.11 -19.00 13.37
CA ASN A 191 -0.31 -19.99 12.37
C ASN A 191 -1.73 -19.65 11.87
N ILE A 192 -1.91 -19.59 10.55
CA ILE A 192 -3.24 -19.43 9.96
C ILE A 192 -4.08 -20.65 10.29
N ASP A 193 -5.32 -20.45 10.73
CA ASP A 193 -6.28 -21.55 10.84
C ASP A 193 -7.10 -21.63 9.54
N GLU A 194 -6.60 -22.41 8.57
CA GLU A 194 -7.22 -22.52 7.25
C GLU A 194 -8.63 -23.10 7.32
N CYS A 195 -8.96 -23.85 8.38
CA CYS A 195 -10.29 -24.40 8.58
C CYS A 195 -11.36 -23.33 8.83
N ASN A 196 -10.95 -22.12 9.23
CA ASN A 196 -11.86 -20.97 9.36
C ASN A 196 -12.11 -20.24 8.03
N TYR A 197 -11.39 -20.59 6.97
CA TYR A 197 -11.46 -19.93 5.67
C TYR A 197 -11.70 -20.93 4.52
N PRO A 198 -12.81 -21.68 4.52
CA PRO A 198 -13.07 -22.77 3.57
C PRO A 198 -13.17 -22.34 2.11
N GLU A 199 -13.46 -21.06 1.83
CA GLU A 199 -13.46 -20.51 0.47
C GLU A 199 -12.05 -20.38 -0.12
N ARG A 200 -11.06 -20.07 0.74
CA ARG A 200 -9.64 -19.95 0.35
C ARG A 200 -8.92 -21.29 0.45
N TYR A 201 -9.34 -22.16 1.38
CA TYR A 201 -8.73 -23.45 1.66
C TYR A 201 -9.77 -24.57 1.60
N PRO A 202 -10.07 -25.08 0.40
CA PRO A 202 -11.11 -26.08 0.20
C PRO A 202 -10.84 -27.40 0.93
N CYS A 203 -11.87 -27.97 1.55
CA CYS A 203 -11.82 -29.29 2.18
C CYS A 203 -13.18 -29.99 2.07
N GLU A 204 -13.25 -31.10 1.32
CA GLU A 204 -14.49 -31.89 1.12
C GLU A 204 -14.85 -32.80 2.31
N GLY A 205 -14.22 -32.60 3.47
CA GLY A 205 -14.34 -33.48 4.62
C GLY A 205 -14.04 -32.79 5.94
N LYS A 206 -13.51 -33.55 6.91
CA LYS A 206 -13.16 -32.99 8.21
C LYS A 206 -11.81 -32.28 8.13
N CYS A 207 -11.86 -30.95 8.20
CA CYS A 207 -10.67 -30.12 8.31
C CYS A 207 -10.03 -30.27 9.69
N LYS A 208 -8.70 -30.27 9.72
CA LYS A 208 -7.88 -30.24 10.92
C LYS A 208 -6.74 -29.25 10.69
N ASN A 209 -6.77 -28.15 11.43
CA ASN A 209 -5.69 -27.18 11.46
C ASN A 209 -4.38 -27.84 11.95
N THR A 210 -3.26 -27.52 11.32
CA THR A 210 -1.91 -27.94 11.73
C THR A 210 -0.95 -26.76 11.63
N ILE A 211 0.27 -26.88 12.17
CA ILE A 211 1.26 -25.80 12.05
C ILE A 211 1.82 -25.81 10.62
N GLY A 212 1.76 -24.66 9.94
CA GLY A 212 2.21 -24.46 8.56
C GLY A 212 1.44 -25.31 7.57
N ARG A 213 0.12 -25.45 7.74
CA ARG A 213 -0.89 -25.99 6.79
C ARG A 213 -2.11 -26.53 7.53
N TYR A 214 -3.11 -27.01 6.79
CA TYR A 214 -4.20 -27.85 7.28
C TYR A 214 -4.16 -29.27 6.71
N LYS A 215 -4.97 -30.16 7.28
CA LYS A 215 -5.25 -31.50 6.75
C LYS A 215 -6.74 -31.71 6.57
N CYS A 216 -7.14 -32.22 5.41
CA CYS A 216 -8.51 -32.64 5.16
C CYS A 216 -8.66 -34.16 5.23
N HIS A 217 -9.67 -34.66 5.95
CA HIS A 217 -9.98 -36.08 6.02
C HIS A 217 -11.30 -36.38 5.30
N CYS A 218 -11.25 -37.27 4.31
CA CYS A 218 -12.44 -37.66 3.58
C CYS A 218 -13.52 -38.26 4.49
N PRO A 219 -14.81 -38.00 4.21
CA PRO A 219 -15.92 -38.67 4.87
C PRO A 219 -15.82 -40.19 4.73
N PHE A 220 -16.47 -40.92 5.66
CA PHE A 220 -16.48 -42.38 5.64
C PHE A 220 -16.94 -42.93 4.29
N GLY A 221 -16.25 -43.96 3.77
CA GLY A 221 -16.54 -44.57 2.47
C GLY A 221 -15.97 -43.82 1.26
N LYS A 222 -15.19 -42.75 1.47
CA LYS A 222 -14.44 -42.06 0.43
C LYS A 222 -12.93 -42.07 0.70
N TYR A 223 -12.12 -41.95 -0.34
CA TYR A 223 -10.67 -41.85 -0.31
C TYR A 223 -10.17 -40.67 -1.14
N GLY A 224 -9.00 -40.14 -0.82
CA GLY A 224 -8.44 -38.95 -1.45
C GLY A 224 -7.70 -38.10 -0.43
N ASN A 225 -7.14 -36.96 -0.87
CA ASN A 225 -6.49 -36.01 0.02
C ASN A 225 -7.47 -35.00 0.65
N GLY A 226 -8.74 -34.98 0.22
CA GLY A 226 -9.78 -34.11 0.74
C GLY A 226 -9.66 -32.64 0.35
N GLU A 227 -8.45 -32.15 0.12
CA GLU A 227 -8.16 -30.79 -0.39
C GLU A 227 -8.53 -30.65 -1.87
N LYS A 228 -8.21 -31.67 -2.68
CA LYS A 228 -8.48 -31.70 -4.13
C LYS A 228 -9.64 -32.64 -4.49
N GLY A 229 -10.28 -33.23 -3.49
CA GLY A 229 -11.46 -34.06 -3.66
C GLY A 229 -11.42 -35.38 -2.89
N CYS A 230 -12.61 -35.96 -2.74
CA CYS A 230 -12.84 -37.27 -2.15
C CYS A 230 -13.62 -38.18 -3.11
N HIS A 231 -13.01 -39.30 -3.50
CA HIS A 231 -13.57 -40.30 -4.41
C HIS A 231 -14.24 -41.44 -3.65
N ARG A 232 -15.37 -41.96 -4.15
CA ARG A 232 -15.98 -43.18 -3.59
C ARG A 232 -15.19 -44.40 -4.05
N LEU A 233 -14.95 -45.35 -3.17
CA LEU A 233 -14.59 -46.71 -3.59
C LEU A 233 -15.75 -47.25 -4.44
N GLY A 234 -15.53 -47.37 -5.75
CA GLY A 234 -16.44 -48.10 -6.62
C GLY A 234 -16.50 -49.54 -6.12
N GLY A 235 -17.64 -49.93 -5.56
CA GLY A 235 -17.83 -51.29 -5.07
C GLY A 235 -17.72 -52.27 -6.24
N ILE A 236 -16.72 -53.15 -6.21
CA ILE A 236 -16.75 -54.36 -7.03
C ILE A 236 -17.80 -55.27 -6.40
N ILE A 237 -18.99 -55.33 -7.00
CA ILE A 237 -19.96 -56.37 -6.66
C ILE A 237 -19.44 -57.67 -7.29
N ILE A 238 -18.73 -58.48 -6.50
CA ILE A 238 -18.42 -59.86 -6.90
C ILE A 238 -19.69 -60.68 -6.69
N ILE A 239 -20.48 -60.86 -7.74
CA ILE A 239 -21.60 -61.82 -7.74
C ILE A 239 -20.98 -63.20 -7.93
N SER A 240 -20.72 -63.93 -6.84
CA SER A 240 -20.33 -65.34 -6.90
C SER A 240 -21.54 -66.22 -7.22
N GLY A 241 -22.00 -66.17 -8.47
CA GLY A 241 -23.01 -67.07 -9.01
C GLY A 241 -22.42 -68.46 -9.27
N LYS A 242 -23.08 -69.51 -8.75
CA LYS A 242 -22.61 -70.91 -8.78
C LYS A 242 -22.73 -71.61 -10.15
N TYR A 243 -22.98 -70.89 -11.25
CA TYR A 243 -23.09 -71.47 -12.60
C TYR A 243 -22.62 -70.50 -13.70
N PRO A 244 -22.09 -71.02 -14.83
CA PRO A 244 -21.50 -70.19 -15.86
C PRO A 244 -22.58 -69.71 -16.85
N LEU A 245 -22.57 -68.42 -17.18
CA LEU A 245 -22.51 -67.87 -18.55
C LEU A 245 -23.24 -66.53 -18.74
N HIS A 246 -22.68 -65.82 -19.72
CA HIS A 246 -23.24 -64.76 -20.56
C HIS A 246 -23.17 -63.30 -20.10
N PHE A 247 -22.29 -62.60 -20.83
CA PHE A 247 -22.14 -61.16 -20.97
C PHE A 247 -23.44 -60.37 -20.89
N ILE A 248 -23.43 -59.27 -20.11
CA ILE A 248 -24.25 -58.09 -20.39
C ILE A 248 -23.32 -56.87 -20.38
N LYS A 249 -23.29 -56.23 -21.54
CA LYS A 249 -22.63 -54.96 -21.87
C LYS A 249 -23.53 -53.83 -21.41
N THR A 250 -23.02 -52.79 -20.74
CA THR A 250 -23.60 -51.42 -20.79
C THR A 250 -22.66 -50.43 -20.08
N LEU A 251 -22.15 -49.44 -20.83
CA LEU A 251 -22.51 -48.01 -20.88
C LEU A 251 -21.79 -47.18 -19.81
#